data_AF-A0A1G2ZJE4-F1
#
_entry.id   AF-A0A1G2ZJE4-F1
#
_cell.length_a   1.000
_cell.length_b   1.000
_cell.length_c   1.000
_cell.angle_alpha   90.00
_cell.angle_beta   90.00
_cell.angle_gamma   90.00
#
_symmetry.space_group_name_H-M   'P 1'
#
loop_
_entity.id
_entity.type
_entity.pdbx_description
1 polymer ?
#
loop_
_entity_poly.entity_id
_entity_poly.type
_entity_poly.pdbx_seq_one_letter_code
_entity_poly.pdbx_strand_id
1 'polypeptide(L)'
;MLTKDNRSELLSIAKESITGFVTNHTIPKFEIKSAPLKTPSGVFVTIHKNGELRGCIGYSEPIKPLWEAVRDTAISAAVNDPRFEPVDKSELPELEIEIS
;
A
#
# COMPACT_ATOMS: atom_id res chain seq x y z
N MET A 1 -19.49 -1.82 2.91
CA MET A 1 -19.06 -1.53 1.53
C MET A 1 -18.21 -0.27 1.56
N LEU A 2 -17.03 -0.26 0.93
CA LEU A 2 -16.14 0.90 0.91
C LEU A 2 -16.67 1.96 -0.07
N THR A 3 -16.66 3.22 0.36
CA THR A 3 -17.02 4.35 -0.51
C THR A 3 -15.86 4.72 -1.43
N LYS A 4 -16.10 5.62 -2.39
CA LYS A 4 -15.03 6.20 -3.21
C LYS A 4 -14.01 6.94 -2.34
N ASP A 5 -14.46 7.67 -1.32
CA ASP A 5 -13.58 8.40 -0.40
C ASP A 5 -12.69 7.45 0.40
N ASN A 6 -13.23 6.31 0.84
CA ASN A 6 -12.43 5.28 1.51
C ASN A 6 -11.33 4.73 0.60
N ARG A 7 -11.64 4.49 -0.68
CA ARG A 7 -10.65 4.00 -1.65
C ARG A 7 -9.55 5.04 -1.87
N SER A 8 -9.91 6.31 -2.04
CA SER A 8 -8.94 7.40 -2.19
C SER A 8 -8.05 7.56 -0.95
N GLU A 9 -8.61 7.43 0.26
CA GLU A 9 -7.85 7.46 1.51
C GLU A 9 -6.85 6.30 1.58
N LEU A 10 -7.26 5.07 1.24
CA LEU A 10 -6.36 3.91 1.20
C LEU A 10 -5.26 4.05 0.16
N LEU A 11 -5.55 4.60 -1.03
CA LEU A 11 -4.54 4.87 -2.05
C LEU A 11 -3.52 5.91 -1.58
N SER A 12 -3.96 6.96 -0.87
CA SER A 12 -3.07 7.95 -0.25
C SER A 12 -2.15 7.27 0.77
N ILE A 13 -2.71 6.46 1.66
CA ILE A 13 -1.95 5.71 2.67
C ILE A 13 -0.90 4.82 2.00
N ALA A 14 -1.27 4.05 0.98
CA ALA A 14 -0.32 3.20 0.26
C ALA A 14 0.81 4.01 -0.38
N LYS A 15 0.48 5.08 -1.10
CA LYS A 15 1.45 5.93 -1.80
C LYS A 15 2.40 6.64 -0.84
N GLU A 16 1.88 7.22 0.23
CA GLU A 16 2.68 7.90 1.26
C GLU A 16 3.57 6.91 2.01
N SER A 17 3.08 5.71 2.29
CA SER A 17 3.85 4.66 2.97
C SER A 17 5.02 4.18 2.11
N ILE A 18 4.79 3.91 0.82
CA ILE A 18 5.84 3.55 -0.13
C ILE A 18 6.85 4.69 -0.24
N THR A 19 6.39 5.92 -0.47
CA THR A 19 7.26 7.09 -0.64
C THR A 19 8.11 7.35 0.60
N GLY A 20 7.51 7.34 1.79
CA GLY A 20 8.20 7.58 3.05
C GLY A 20 9.24 6.49 3.36
N PHE A 21 8.91 5.23 3.07
CA PHE A 21 9.82 4.12 3.34
C PHE A 21 10.96 4.04 2.32
N VAL A 22 10.67 4.17 1.03
CA VAL A 22 11.68 4.15 -0.04
C VAL A 22 12.61 5.36 0.04
N THR A 23 12.09 6.53 0.43
CA THR A 23 12.90 7.75 0.50
C THR A 23 13.76 7.83 1.76
N ASN A 24 13.18 7.54 2.93
CA ASN A 24 13.81 7.85 4.22
C ASN A 24 13.75 6.68 5.23
N HIS A 25 13.26 5.51 4.83
CA HIS A 25 12.96 4.39 5.74
C HIS A 25 12.03 4.78 6.90
N THR A 26 11.12 5.73 6.65
CA THR A 26 10.15 6.21 7.64
C THR A 26 8.75 5.71 7.33
N ILE A 27 8.00 5.34 8.38
CA ILE A 27 6.58 5.00 8.26
C ILE A 27 5.77 6.24 8.66
N PRO A 28 5.00 6.84 7.74
CA PRO A 28 4.17 8.00 8.05
C PRO A 28 3.10 7.67 9.10
N LYS A 29 2.67 8.70 9.84
CA LYS A 29 1.54 8.59 10.77
C LYS A 29 0.26 8.99 10.05
N PHE A 30 -0.79 8.19 10.21
CA PHE A 30 -2.09 8.42 9.58
C PHE A 30 -3.18 8.60 10.63
N GLU A 31 -4.02 9.62 10.45
CA GLU A 31 -5.20 9.83 11.27
C GLU A 31 -6.44 9.30 10.56
N ILE A 32 -6.88 8.10 10.94
CA ILE A 32 -8.00 7.44 10.28
C ILE A 32 -9.31 7.82 10.95
N LYS A 33 -10.18 8.52 10.21
CA LYS A 33 -11.50 8.94 10.71
C LYS A 33 -12.59 7.94 10.35
N SER A 34 -12.44 7.26 9.20
CA SER A 34 -13.48 6.37 8.70
C SER A 34 -13.51 5.03 9.43
N ALA A 35 -14.65 4.67 10.00
CA ALA A 35 -14.82 3.42 10.74
C ALA A 35 -14.55 2.14 9.90
N PRO A 36 -15.00 2.03 8.63
CA PRO A 36 -14.73 0.85 7.80
C PRO A 36 -13.24 0.56 7.60
N LEU A 37 -12.38 1.59 7.60
CA LEU A 37 -10.94 1.42 7.44
C LEU A 37 -10.27 0.84 8.69
N LYS A 38 -10.92 0.96 9.86
CA LYS A 38 -10.45 0.41 11.13
C LYS A 38 -10.86 -1.05 11.33
N THR A 39 -11.75 -1.57 10.48
CA THR A 39 -12.19 -2.96 10.55
C THR A 39 -11.12 -3.89 9.96
N PRO A 40 -10.79 -5.00 10.62
CA PRO A 40 -9.90 -5.99 10.05
C PRO A 40 -10.42 -6.55 8.73
N SER A 41 -9.58 -6.55 7.70
CA SER A 41 -9.91 -7.02 6.35
C SER A 41 -8.68 -7.65 5.71
N GLY A 42 -8.89 -8.70 4.89
CA GLY A 42 -7.86 -9.13 3.95
C GLY A 42 -7.65 -8.05 2.88
N VAL A 43 -6.42 -7.89 2.41
CA VAL A 43 -6.08 -6.90 1.39
C VAL A 43 -4.81 -7.28 0.64
N PHE A 44 -4.79 -7.02 -0.66
CA PHE A 44 -3.60 -7.10 -1.50
C PHE A 44 -3.29 -5.73 -2.08
N VAL A 45 -2.02 -5.34 -2.02
CA VAL A 45 -1.52 -4.15 -2.71
C VAL A 45 -0.65 -4.61 -3.87
N THR A 46 -1.02 -4.18 -5.06
CA THR A 46 -0.28 -4.43 -6.30
C THR A 46 0.30 -3.11 -6.79
N ILE A 47 1.57 -3.13 -7.14
CA ILE A 47 2.30 -2.01 -7.72
C ILE A 47 2.55 -2.36 -9.17
N HIS A 48 2.21 -1.45 -10.07
CA HIS A 48 2.58 -1.50 -11.47
C HIS A 48 3.53 -0.35 -11.80
N LYS A 49 4.38 -0.55 -12.79
CA LYS A 49 5.21 0.49 -13.39
C LYS A 49 5.03 0.42 -14.90
N ASN A 50 4.58 1.51 -15.52
CA ASN A 50 4.31 1.55 -16.96
C ASN A 50 3.39 0.40 -17.45
N GLY A 51 2.40 0.02 -16.64
CA GLY A 51 1.45 -1.07 -16.92
C GLY A 51 1.96 -2.49 -16.62
N GLU A 52 3.23 -2.66 -16.20
CA GLU A 52 3.80 -3.96 -15.85
C GLU A 52 3.83 -4.18 -14.34
N LEU A 53 3.64 -5.43 -13.90
CA LEU A 53 3.70 -5.79 -12.48
C LEU A 53 5.10 -5.49 -11.91
N ARG A 54 5.15 -4.69 -10.85
CA ARG A 54 6.37 -4.27 -10.15
C ARG A 54 6.48 -4.79 -8.71
N GLY A 55 5.37 -5.28 -8.16
CA GLY A 55 5.30 -5.94 -6.85
C GLY A 55 3.86 -6.24 -6.44
N CYS A 56 3.63 -7.30 -5.67
CA CYS A 56 2.32 -7.62 -5.11
C CYS A 56 2.45 -8.41 -3.82
N ILE A 57 1.94 -7.85 -2.72
CA ILE A 57 1.91 -8.48 -1.41
C ILE A 57 0.56 -8.19 -0.74
N GLY A 58 0.08 -9.14 0.06
CA GLY A 58 -1.17 -8.99 0.77
C GLY A 58 -1.34 -9.94 1.94
N TYR A 59 -2.41 -9.72 2.69
CA TYR A 59 -2.91 -10.63 3.71
C TYR A 59 -4.23 -11.22 3.24
N SER A 60 -4.30 -12.54 3.10
CA SER A 60 -5.56 -13.23 2.79
C SER A 60 -6.52 -13.19 3.98
N GLU A 61 -6.00 -13.24 5.20
CA GLU A 61 -6.78 -13.22 6.43
C GLU A 61 -6.82 -11.81 7.04
N PRO A 62 -7.94 -11.42 7.68
CA PRO A 62 -8.12 -10.10 8.30
C PRO A 62 -7.37 -9.98 9.63
N ILE A 63 -6.04 -9.97 9.57
CA ILE A 63 -5.17 -9.97 10.75
C ILE A 63 -4.93 -8.58 11.35
N LYS A 64 -5.25 -7.51 10.60
CA LYS A 64 -5.05 -6.10 10.99
C LYS A 64 -6.16 -5.20 10.45
N PRO A 65 -6.41 -4.03 11.08
CA PRO A 65 -7.26 -2.98 10.51
C PRO A 65 -6.87 -2.68 9.05
N LEU A 66 -7.86 -2.49 8.17
CA LEU A 66 -7.63 -2.34 6.73
C LEU A 66 -6.60 -1.24 6.38
N TRP A 67 -6.66 -0.08 7.04
CA TRP A 67 -5.70 1.00 6.82
C TRP A 67 -4.25 0.58 7.15
N GLU A 68 -4.08 -0.22 8.21
CA GLU A 68 -2.79 -0.68 8.69
C GLU A 68 -2.27 -1.81 7.78
N ALA A 69 -3.17 -2.71 7.40
CA ALA A 69 -2.87 -3.76 6.45
C ALA A 69 -2.38 -3.17 5.11
N VAL A 70 -3.08 -2.16 4.56
CA VAL A 70 -2.66 -1.44 3.34
C VAL A 70 -1.30 -0.77 3.50
N ARG A 71 -1.04 -0.07 4.61
CA ARG A 71 0.28 0.53 4.89
C ARG A 71 1.39 -0.51 4.81
N ASP A 72 1.22 -1.63 5.50
CA ASP A 72 2.26 -2.66 5.65
C ASP A 72 2.47 -3.46 4.35
N THR A 73 1.38 -3.82 3.67
CA THR A 73 1.44 -4.58 2.42
C THR A 73 1.91 -3.70 1.27
N ALA A 74 1.61 -2.40 1.25
CA ALA A 74 2.15 -1.46 0.26
C ALA A 74 3.68 -1.33 0.37
N ILE A 75 4.21 -1.15 1.59
CA ILE A 75 5.66 -1.14 1.81
C ILE A 75 6.25 -2.49 1.37
N SER A 76 5.65 -3.60 1.79
CA SER A 76 6.16 -4.93 1.46
C SER A 76 6.12 -5.23 -0.04
N ALA A 77 5.08 -4.81 -0.75
CA ALA A 77 5.01 -4.93 -2.21
C ALA A 77 6.12 -4.14 -2.91
N ALA A 78 6.52 -3.00 -2.34
CA ALA A 78 7.57 -2.17 -2.92
C ALA A 78 8.99 -2.69 -2.63
N VAL A 79 9.24 -3.29 -1.46
CA VAL A 79 10.63 -3.58 -1.02
C VAL A 79 10.90 -5.03 -0.62
N ASN A 80 9.87 -5.86 -0.44
CA ASN A 80 9.99 -7.23 0.09
C ASN A 80 9.39 -8.29 -0.85
N ASP A 81 8.89 -7.93 -2.04
CA ASP A 81 8.44 -8.94 -3.01
C ASP A 81 9.66 -9.67 -3.60
N PRO A 82 9.86 -10.97 -3.32
CA PRO A 82 11.09 -11.69 -3.66
C PRO A 82 11.27 -11.88 -5.18
N ARG A 83 10.27 -11.54 -5.99
CA ARG A 83 10.33 -11.63 -7.44
C ARG A 83 11.01 -10.41 -8.08
N PHE A 84 11.14 -9.32 -7.34
CA PHE A 84 11.64 -8.04 -7.85
C PHE A 84 12.69 -7.44 -6.91
N GLU A 85 13.59 -6.65 -7.46
CA GLU A 85 14.44 -5.80 -6.63
C GLU A 85 13.61 -4.71 -5.92
N PRO A 86 14.03 -4.27 -4.72
CA PRO A 86 13.36 -3.16 -4.04
C PRO A 86 13.21 -1.94 -4.94
N VAL A 87 12.05 -1.30 -4.87
CA VAL A 87 11.73 -0.07 -5.62
C VAL A 87 12.74 1.03 -5.29
N ASP A 88 13.31 1.65 -6.31
CA ASP A 88 14.18 2.81 -6.16
C ASP A 88 13.38 4.13 -6.09
N LYS A 89 13.95 5.15 -5.45
CA LYS A 89 13.33 6.49 -5.33
C LYS A 89 12.99 7.10 -6.70
N SER A 90 13.81 6.83 -7.71
CA SER A 90 13.59 7.32 -9.08
C SER A 90 12.34 6.73 -9.73
N GLU A 91 11.90 5.55 -9.31
CA GLU A 91 10.72 4.87 -9.87
C GLU A 91 9.41 5.42 -9.32
N LEU A 92 9.42 6.05 -8.13
CA LEU A 92 8.21 6.49 -7.42
C LEU A 92 7.20 7.30 -8.26
N PRO A 93 7.61 8.22 -9.17
CA PRO A 93 6.67 8.96 -10.00
C PRO A 93 5.95 8.10 -11.06
N GLU A 94 6.52 6.94 -11.42
CA GLU A 94 6.00 6.03 -12.46
C GLU A 94 5.12 4.91 -11.89
N LEU A 95 4.98 4.83 -10.57
CA LEU A 95 4.24 3.75 -9.92
C LEU A 95 2.74 4.00 -9.92
N GLU A 96 2.01 2.98 -10.34
CA GLU A 96 0.56 2.86 -10.22
C GLU A 96 0.24 1.86 -9.11
N ILE A 97 -0.68 2.21 -8.21
CA ILE A 97 -1.03 1.38 -7.06
C ILE A 97 -2.47 0.93 -7.20
N GLU A 98 -2.68 -0.38 -7.02
CA GLU A 98 -3.99 -1.01 -6.96
C GLU A 98 -4.18 -1.70 -5.61
N ILE A 99 -5.40 -1.63 -5.07
CA ILE A 99 -5.78 -2.23 -3.79
C ILE A 99 -6.99 -3.13 -4.01
N SER A 100 -6.86 -4.41 -3.65
CA SER A 100 -7.89 -5.46 -3.76
C SER A 100 -8.29 -6.02 -2.41
#